data_AF-A0A8T7MCF0-F1
#
_entry.id   AF-A0A8T7MCF0-F1
#
_cell.length_a   1.000
_cell.length_b   1.000
_cell.length_c   1.000
_cell.angle_alpha   90.00
_cell.angle_beta   90.00
_cell.angle_gamma   90.00
#
_symmetry.space_group_name_H-M   'P 1'
#
loop_
_entity.id
_entity.type
_entity.pdbx_description
1 polymer ?
#
loop_
_entity_poly.entity_id
_entity_poly.type
_entity_poly.pdbx_seq_one_letter_code
_entity_poly.pdbx_strand_id
1 'polypeptide(L)'
;MALNGPLHEFPLNDIISLVELGKQTGAAEIKSAINGRPIIGRIYFRAGNVVHAELVDLPAEEALFTMFALTDGHFEFLNGEQPPREEIKRNNVMLIMMGINRADEMKKIKEIIPSTDLVPVMVDNLISAQVNLTSDEWKVLTAINGKDNIETISRITRLGDFRTRKAIAHLLEQGVIEKKQRNVKYILYAELDTIATNHLGNAAKNLLDQAYQRARVKIDDDVTYEQALDIVEIFRKLAAMLIGPGRAKTVAEQMNGRVRVVYER
;
A
#
# COMPACT_ATOMS: atom_id res chain seq x y z
N MET A 1 17.92 -25.27 -25.52
CA MET A 1 18.35 -24.81 -24.17
C MET A 1 17.11 -24.39 -23.41
N ALA A 2 17.02 -24.74 -22.14
CA ALA A 2 15.99 -24.18 -21.27
C ALA A 2 16.35 -22.72 -20.99
N LEU A 3 15.49 -21.77 -21.37
CA LEU A 3 15.66 -20.36 -21.02
C LEU A 3 15.13 -20.19 -19.60
N ASN A 4 16.02 -20.10 -18.62
CA ASN A 4 15.68 -19.81 -17.22
C ASN A 4 16.81 -18.99 -16.60
N GLY A 5 16.50 -18.31 -15.50
CA GLY A 5 17.48 -17.47 -14.83
C GLY A 5 16.83 -16.50 -13.84
N PRO A 6 17.65 -15.80 -13.05
CA PRO A 6 17.14 -14.81 -12.13
C PRO A 6 16.80 -13.49 -12.86
N LEU A 7 15.78 -12.77 -12.39
CA LEU A 7 15.31 -11.54 -13.03
C LEU A 7 16.30 -10.37 -12.93
N HIS A 8 17.22 -10.38 -11.96
CA HIS A 8 18.23 -9.33 -11.85
C HIS A 8 19.32 -9.42 -12.95
N GLU A 9 19.52 -10.60 -13.54
CA GLU A 9 20.41 -10.81 -14.70
C GLU A 9 19.65 -10.74 -16.03
N PHE A 10 18.39 -11.15 -16.02
CA PHE A 10 17.53 -11.18 -17.20
C PHE A 10 16.27 -10.35 -16.94
N PRO A 11 16.33 -9.02 -17.10
CA PRO A 11 15.16 -8.18 -16.96
C PRO A 11 14.13 -8.51 -18.05
N LEU A 12 12.88 -8.13 -17.81
CA LEU A 12 11.75 -8.60 -18.63
C LEU A 12 11.85 -8.24 -20.11
N ASN A 13 12.40 -7.07 -20.43
CA ASN A 13 12.67 -6.64 -21.80
C ASN A 13 13.63 -7.59 -22.54
N ASP A 14 14.64 -8.12 -21.85
CA ASP A 14 15.63 -9.02 -22.43
C ASP A 14 15.00 -10.40 -22.66
N ILE A 15 14.18 -10.88 -21.71
CA ILE A 15 13.41 -12.13 -21.88
C ILE A 15 12.52 -12.04 -23.12
N ILE A 16 11.74 -10.96 -23.26
CA ILE A 16 10.87 -10.76 -24.43
C ILE A 16 11.68 -10.73 -25.73
N SER A 17 12.80 -9.99 -25.75
CA SER A 17 13.65 -9.85 -26.93
C SER A 17 14.32 -11.17 -27.33
N LEU A 18 14.75 -11.99 -26.35
CA LEU A 18 15.34 -13.31 -26.59
C LEU A 18 14.32 -14.28 -27.21
N VAL A 19 13.10 -14.29 -26.68
CA VAL A 19 12.00 -15.14 -27.18
C VAL A 19 11.57 -14.70 -28.58
N GLU A 20 11.56 -13.39 -28.85
CA GLU A 20 11.29 -12.81 -30.17
C GLU A 20 12.33 -13.23 -31.21
N LEU A 21 13.62 -13.09 -30.89
CA LEU A 21 14.72 -13.48 -31.76
C LEU A 21 14.69 -14.98 -32.10
N GLY A 22 14.38 -15.81 -31.10
CA GLY A 22 14.21 -17.25 -31.28
C GLY A 22 12.90 -17.66 -31.95
N LYS A 23 11.97 -16.73 -32.19
CA LYS A 23 10.60 -16.98 -32.68
C LYS A 23 9.87 -18.09 -31.91
N GLN A 24 10.13 -18.17 -30.60
CA GLN A 24 9.63 -19.27 -29.79
C GLN A 24 8.14 -19.12 -29.47
N THR A 25 7.49 -20.25 -29.21
CA THR A 25 6.09 -20.32 -28.77
C THR A 25 6.04 -21.08 -27.46
N GLY A 26 5.37 -20.52 -26.46
CA GLY A 26 5.38 -21.02 -25.09
C GLY A 26 5.05 -19.92 -24.09
N ALA A 27 5.33 -20.14 -22.81
CA ALA A 27 5.15 -19.13 -21.77
C ALA A 27 6.45 -18.91 -20.98
N ALA A 28 6.76 -17.66 -20.63
CA ALA A 28 7.71 -17.35 -19.59
C ALA A 28 6.96 -17.28 -18.26
N GLU A 29 7.17 -18.24 -17.38
CA GLU A 29 6.67 -18.22 -15.99
C GLU A 29 7.65 -17.46 -15.11
N ILE A 30 7.14 -16.52 -14.32
CA ILE A 30 7.92 -15.65 -13.44
C ILE A 30 7.45 -15.87 -12.01
N LYS A 31 8.36 -16.33 -11.15
CA LYS A 31 8.15 -16.50 -9.71
C LYS A 31 8.87 -15.38 -8.99
N SER A 32 8.11 -14.55 -8.27
CA SER A 32 8.65 -13.38 -7.55
C SER A 32 7.83 -13.13 -6.27
N ALA A 33 8.09 -12.01 -5.59
CA ALA A 33 7.29 -11.54 -4.47
C ALA A 33 7.00 -10.05 -4.59
N ILE A 34 5.75 -9.65 -4.34
CA ILE A 34 5.34 -8.24 -4.22
C ILE A 34 4.91 -8.00 -2.78
N ASN A 35 5.52 -7.01 -2.11
CA ASN A 35 5.26 -6.69 -0.70
C ASN A 35 5.38 -7.92 0.23
N GLY A 36 6.36 -8.79 -0.04
CA GLY A 36 6.60 -10.03 0.72
C GLY A 36 5.60 -11.17 0.45
N ARG A 37 4.62 -10.99 -0.44
CA ARG A 37 3.69 -12.04 -0.86
C ARG A 37 4.20 -12.70 -2.14
N PRO A 38 4.31 -14.04 -2.18
CA PRO A 38 4.71 -14.75 -3.38
C PRO A 38 3.68 -14.55 -4.49
N ILE A 39 4.17 -14.33 -5.70
CA ILE A 39 3.37 -14.21 -6.92
C ILE A 39 3.94 -15.09 -8.01
N ILE A 40 3.06 -15.57 -8.88
CA ILE A 40 3.41 -16.26 -10.11
C ILE A 40 2.73 -15.49 -11.25
N GLY A 41 3.54 -14.99 -12.17
CA GLY A 41 3.09 -14.37 -13.40
C GLY A 41 3.48 -15.21 -14.61
N ARG A 42 2.73 -15.09 -15.71
CA ARG A 42 3.04 -15.77 -16.96
C ARG A 42 2.92 -14.81 -18.12
N ILE A 43 3.84 -14.89 -19.08
CA ILE A 43 3.77 -14.16 -20.35
C ILE A 43 3.78 -15.20 -21.45
N TYR A 44 2.76 -15.19 -22.29
CA TYR A 44 2.61 -16.16 -23.37
C TYR A 44 3.05 -15.55 -24.69
N PHE A 45 3.73 -16.37 -25.47
CA PHE A 45 4.33 -15.99 -26.73
C PHE A 45 3.85 -16.89 -27.87
N ARG A 46 3.60 -16.30 -29.03
CA ARG A 46 3.35 -17.02 -30.29
C ARG A 46 4.30 -16.50 -31.36
N ALA A 47 5.12 -17.41 -31.89
CA ALA A 47 6.15 -17.09 -32.88
C ALA A 47 7.01 -15.87 -32.48
N GLY A 48 7.36 -15.76 -31.19
CA GLY A 48 8.16 -14.68 -30.64
C GLY A 48 7.37 -13.44 -30.17
N ASN A 49 6.08 -13.32 -30.49
CA ASN A 49 5.26 -12.17 -30.12
C ASN A 49 4.53 -12.42 -28.81
N VAL A 50 4.50 -11.43 -27.92
CA VAL A 50 3.65 -11.47 -26.72
C VAL A 50 2.18 -11.42 -27.13
N VAL A 51 1.41 -12.43 -26.74
CA VAL A 51 -0.03 -12.54 -27.08
C VAL A 51 -0.94 -12.50 -25.86
N HIS A 52 -0.41 -12.79 -24.68
CA HIS A 52 -1.15 -12.77 -23.43
C HIS A 52 -0.22 -12.66 -22.22
N ALA A 53 -0.75 -12.24 -21.09
CA ALA A 53 -0.07 -12.32 -19.81
C ALA A 53 -1.07 -12.49 -18.67
N GLU A 54 -0.65 -13.21 -17.63
CA GLU A 54 -1.45 -13.48 -16.44
C GLU A 54 -0.66 -13.07 -15.20
N LEU A 55 -1.32 -12.33 -14.31
CA LEU A 55 -0.79 -12.01 -12.99
C LEU A 55 -1.95 -11.65 -12.08
N VAL A 56 -2.31 -12.56 -11.15
CA VAL A 56 -3.47 -12.38 -10.26
C VAL A 56 -4.73 -12.07 -11.11
N ASP A 57 -5.62 -11.18 -10.65
CA ASP A 57 -6.87 -10.80 -11.33
C ASP A 57 -6.70 -9.50 -12.14
N LEU A 58 -5.58 -9.38 -12.87
CA LEU A 58 -5.30 -8.22 -13.72
C LEU A 58 -5.64 -8.49 -15.20
N PRO A 59 -6.12 -7.48 -15.94
CA PRO A 59 -6.18 -7.55 -17.40
C PRO A 59 -4.80 -7.86 -18.01
N ALA A 60 -4.75 -8.56 -19.15
CA ALA A 60 -3.51 -9.08 -19.70
C ALA A 60 -2.39 -8.05 -19.86
N GLU A 61 -2.68 -6.87 -20.41
CA GLU A 61 -1.65 -5.82 -20.55
C GLU A 61 -1.22 -5.24 -19.19
N GLU A 62 -2.15 -5.10 -18.26
CA GLU A 62 -1.86 -4.63 -16.90
C GLU A 62 -0.99 -5.64 -16.14
N ALA A 63 -1.24 -6.94 -16.32
CA ALA A 63 -0.40 -8.01 -15.81
C ALA A 63 1.03 -7.90 -16.37
N LEU A 64 1.15 -7.79 -17.70
CA LEU A 64 2.44 -7.62 -18.38
C LEU A 64 3.21 -6.41 -17.83
N PHE A 65 2.59 -5.23 -17.81
CA PHE A 65 3.24 -4.01 -17.35
C PHE A 65 3.56 -4.01 -15.85
N THR A 66 2.80 -4.74 -15.04
CA THR A 66 3.11 -4.92 -13.62
C THR A 66 4.36 -5.79 -13.44
N MET A 67 4.56 -6.80 -14.29
CA MET A 67 5.77 -7.65 -14.24
C MET A 67 7.06 -6.89 -14.63
N PHE A 68 6.98 -5.81 -15.41
CA PHE A 68 8.15 -4.95 -15.70
C PHE A 68 8.74 -4.28 -14.45
N ALA A 69 7.97 -4.16 -13.37
CA ALA A 69 8.45 -3.60 -12.10
C ALA A 69 9.16 -4.64 -11.21
N LEU A 70 9.19 -5.92 -11.59
CA LEU A 70 9.84 -6.97 -10.83
C LEU A 70 11.35 -6.93 -11.09
N THR A 71 12.14 -6.78 -10.03
CA THR A 71 13.61 -6.75 -10.09
C THR A 71 14.26 -7.98 -9.46
N ASP A 72 13.48 -8.83 -8.82
CA ASP A 72 13.93 -10.03 -8.10
C ASP A 72 12.96 -11.18 -8.41
N GLY A 73 13.44 -12.41 -8.32
CA GLY A 73 12.72 -13.62 -8.68
C GLY A 73 13.44 -14.45 -9.74
N HIS A 74 12.75 -15.47 -10.22
CA HIS A 74 13.27 -16.41 -11.22
C HIS A 74 12.26 -16.59 -12.34
N PHE A 75 12.75 -16.67 -13.57
CA PHE A 75 11.93 -17.01 -14.73
C PHE A 75 12.29 -18.38 -15.30
N GLU A 76 11.31 -19.04 -15.90
CA GLU A 76 11.48 -20.27 -16.66
C GLU A 76 10.61 -20.22 -17.92
N PHE A 77 11.17 -20.57 -19.07
CA PHE A 77 10.43 -20.67 -20.32
C PHE A 77 9.90 -22.08 -20.55
N LEU A 78 8.58 -22.18 -20.61
CA LEU A 78 7.80 -23.40 -20.80
C LEU A 78 7.42 -23.51 -22.28
N ASN A 79 8.18 -24.34 -23.02
CA ASN A 79 7.99 -24.54 -24.46
C ASN A 79 6.61 -25.11 -24.78
N GLY A 80 5.94 -24.53 -25.79
CA GLY A 80 4.69 -25.04 -26.35
C GLY A 80 3.44 -24.76 -25.50
N GLU A 81 3.58 -24.17 -24.31
CA GLU A 81 2.45 -23.77 -23.48
C GLU A 81 1.56 -22.77 -24.22
N GLN A 82 0.25 -23.03 -24.23
CA GLN A 82 -0.71 -22.22 -24.97
C GLN A 82 -1.35 -21.17 -24.07
N PRO A 83 -1.57 -19.94 -24.58
CA PRO A 83 -2.33 -18.95 -23.84
C PRO A 83 -3.80 -19.38 -23.71
N PRO A 84 -4.48 -19.01 -22.62
CA PRO A 84 -5.93 -19.21 -22.52
C PRO A 84 -6.70 -18.34 -23.53
N ARG A 85 -6.16 -17.15 -23.87
CA ARG A 85 -6.73 -16.18 -24.83
C ARG A 85 -5.62 -15.35 -25.46
N GLU A 86 -5.86 -14.78 -26.64
CA GLU A 86 -4.93 -13.86 -27.30
C GLU A 86 -5.52 -12.46 -27.35
N GLU A 87 -5.18 -11.66 -26.34
CA GLU A 87 -5.77 -10.33 -26.12
C GLU A 87 -4.78 -9.21 -26.43
N ILE A 88 -3.48 -9.48 -26.35
CA ILE A 88 -2.43 -8.51 -26.63
C ILE A 88 -2.10 -8.55 -28.12
N LYS A 89 -2.31 -7.42 -28.80
CA LYS A 89 -2.10 -7.28 -30.26
C LYS A 89 -0.97 -6.31 -30.63
N ARG A 90 -0.35 -5.68 -29.64
CA ARG A 90 0.75 -4.73 -29.86
C ARG A 90 2.04 -5.50 -30.14
N ASN A 91 2.94 -4.89 -30.90
CA ASN A 91 4.27 -5.45 -31.09
C ASN A 91 5.10 -5.36 -29.80
N ASN A 92 6.11 -6.23 -29.68
CA ASN A 92 6.96 -6.32 -28.51
C ASN A 92 7.70 -5.02 -28.19
N VAL A 93 8.20 -4.29 -29.20
CA VAL A 93 8.91 -3.02 -29.01
C VAL A 93 8.03 -1.99 -28.27
N MET A 94 6.77 -1.86 -28.68
CA MET A 94 5.81 -0.95 -28.05
C MET A 94 5.49 -1.40 -26.61
N LEU A 95 5.31 -2.71 -26.39
CA LEU A 95 5.04 -3.27 -25.06
C LEU A 95 6.22 -3.05 -24.11
N ILE A 96 7.45 -3.26 -24.58
CA ILE A 96 8.67 -3.03 -23.83
C ILE A 96 8.80 -1.55 -23.46
N MET A 97 8.61 -0.65 -24.42
CA MET A 97 8.70 0.80 -24.16
C MET A 97 7.66 1.25 -23.13
N MET A 98 6.41 0.80 -23.26
CA MET A 98 5.35 1.12 -22.29
C MET A 98 5.64 0.52 -20.91
N GLY A 99 6.14 -0.72 -20.87
CA GLY A 99 6.49 -1.43 -19.64
C GLY A 99 7.61 -0.76 -18.86
N ILE A 100 8.71 -0.39 -19.54
CA ILE A 100 9.84 0.33 -18.94
C ILE A 100 9.37 1.69 -18.40
N ASN A 101 8.66 2.47 -19.21
CA ASN A 101 8.14 3.78 -18.79
C ASN A 101 7.25 3.65 -17.55
N ARG A 102 6.39 2.63 -17.50
CA ARG A 102 5.53 2.36 -16.35
C ARG A 102 6.32 1.93 -15.10
N ALA A 103 7.35 1.10 -15.25
CA ALA A 103 8.22 0.71 -14.15
C ALA A 103 8.96 1.92 -13.55
N ASP A 104 9.48 2.82 -14.39
CA ASP A 104 10.16 4.03 -13.94
C ASP A 104 9.20 5.06 -13.33
N GLU A 105 7.99 5.20 -13.89
CA GLU A 105 6.94 6.03 -13.28
C GLU A 105 6.55 5.50 -11.90
N MET A 106 6.42 4.18 -11.73
CA MET A 106 6.13 3.58 -10.42
C MET A 106 7.26 3.84 -9.40
N LYS A 107 8.54 3.89 -9.81
CA LYS A 107 9.64 4.28 -8.90
C LYS A 107 9.44 5.69 -8.37
N LYS A 108 9.13 6.67 -9.24
CA LYS A 108 8.85 8.07 -8.85
C LYS A 108 7.62 8.17 -7.96
N ILE A 109 6.55 7.44 -8.30
CA ILE A 109 5.32 7.39 -7.49
C ILE A 109 5.63 6.85 -6.08
N LYS A 110 6.52 5.86 -5.93
CA LYS A 110 6.93 5.32 -4.62
C LYS A 110 7.70 6.33 -3.77
N GLU A 111 8.42 7.29 -4.38
CA GLU A 111 9.05 8.40 -3.65
C GLU A 111 7.99 9.33 -3.03
N ILE A 112 6.89 9.57 -3.75
CA ILE A 112 5.75 10.39 -3.27
C ILE A 112 4.89 9.59 -2.29
N ILE A 113 4.66 8.31 -2.57
CA ILE A 113 3.75 7.39 -1.87
C ILE A 113 4.52 6.11 -1.50
N PRO A 114 5.30 6.14 -0.41
CA PRO A 114 6.14 5.01 -0.02
C PRO A 114 5.33 3.80 0.47
N SER A 115 4.12 4.01 1.01
CA SER A 115 3.23 2.94 1.51
C SER A 115 1.79 3.07 1.00
N THR A 116 1.11 1.94 0.83
CA THR A 116 -0.34 1.90 0.55
C THR A 116 -1.21 2.18 1.78
N ASP A 117 -0.63 2.26 2.97
CA ASP A 117 -1.34 2.58 4.21
C ASP A 117 -1.78 4.05 4.31
N LEU A 118 -1.31 4.89 3.39
CA LEU A 118 -1.73 6.27 3.29
C LEU A 118 -3.26 6.37 3.14
N VAL A 119 -3.88 7.19 4.00
CA VAL A 119 -5.29 7.56 3.89
C VAL A 119 -5.36 8.96 3.28
N PRO A 120 -5.73 9.11 2.01
CA PRO A 120 -5.91 10.43 1.42
C PRO A 120 -7.15 11.13 2.00
N VAL A 121 -7.09 12.45 2.10
CA VAL A 121 -8.22 13.32 2.45
C VAL A 121 -8.35 14.45 1.44
N MET A 122 -9.58 14.86 1.14
CA MET A 122 -9.83 16.05 0.32
C MET A 122 -9.50 17.30 1.13
N VAL A 123 -8.93 18.30 0.46
CA VAL A 123 -8.69 19.62 1.06
C VAL A 123 -10.02 20.40 1.10
N ASP A 124 -10.34 21.03 2.24
CA ASP A 124 -11.65 21.68 2.44
C ASP A 124 -11.91 22.90 1.52
N ASN A 125 -10.86 23.52 0.97
CA ASN A 125 -10.92 24.76 0.18
C ASN A 125 -10.66 24.56 -1.33
N LEU A 126 -11.34 23.62 -1.97
CA LEU A 126 -11.25 23.39 -3.43
C LEU A 126 -11.95 24.46 -4.30
N ILE A 127 -12.49 25.52 -3.70
CA ILE A 127 -13.48 26.43 -4.28
C ILE A 127 -12.95 27.22 -5.51
N SER A 128 -11.64 27.27 -5.74
CA SER A 128 -11.04 28.08 -6.81
C SER A 128 -10.12 27.33 -7.78
N ALA A 129 -9.87 26.04 -7.60
CA ALA A 129 -8.98 25.29 -8.48
C ALA A 129 -9.77 24.72 -9.66
N GLN A 130 -9.59 25.28 -10.85
CA GLN A 130 -10.08 24.67 -12.09
C GLN A 130 -9.17 23.47 -12.42
N VAL A 131 -9.41 22.34 -11.76
CA VAL A 131 -8.58 21.15 -11.90
C VAL A 131 -9.08 20.30 -13.05
N ASN A 132 -8.19 20.05 -14.02
CA ASN A 132 -8.46 19.09 -15.09
C ASN A 132 -8.16 17.68 -14.59
N LEU A 133 -9.22 16.92 -14.30
CA LEU A 133 -9.11 15.57 -13.78
C LEU A 133 -9.31 14.53 -14.88
N THR A 134 -8.44 13.53 -14.91
CA THR A 134 -8.61 12.34 -15.74
C THR A 134 -9.75 11.46 -15.23
N SER A 135 -10.19 10.49 -16.04
CA SER A 135 -11.22 9.52 -15.61
C SER A 135 -10.80 8.73 -14.37
N ASP A 136 -9.51 8.41 -14.23
CA ASP A 136 -8.99 7.66 -13.10
C ASP A 136 -8.90 8.53 -11.85
N GLU A 137 -8.42 9.76 -11.98
CA GLU A 137 -8.40 10.72 -10.88
C GLU A 137 -9.81 11.00 -10.36
N TRP A 138 -10.80 11.14 -11.24
CA TRP A 138 -12.19 11.33 -10.83
C TRP A 138 -12.74 10.12 -10.05
N LYS A 139 -12.45 8.90 -10.50
CA LYS A 139 -12.84 7.66 -9.79
C LYS A 139 -12.16 7.54 -8.43
N VAL A 140 -10.88 7.88 -8.35
CA VAL A 140 -10.14 7.91 -7.09
C VAL A 140 -10.72 8.97 -6.16
N LEU A 141 -10.88 10.21 -6.63
CA LEU A 141 -11.38 11.33 -5.85
C LEU A 141 -12.76 11.03 -5.23
N THR A 142 -13.67 10.47 -6.01
CA THR A 142 -15.02 10.08 -5.53
C THR A 142 -15.00 8.93 -4.52
N ALA A 143 -13.94 8.14 -4.47
CA ALA A 143 -13.75 7.09 -3.46
C ALA A 143 -13.05 7.60 -2.18
N ILE A 144 -12.49 8.82 -2.17
CA ILE A 144 -11.80 9.37 -1.00
C ILE A 144 -12.82 9.82 0.04
N ASN A 145 -12.80 9.17 1.20
CA ASN A 145 -13.67 9.44 2.33
C ASN A 145 -12.92 9.80 3.63
N GLY A 146 -11.59 9.92 3.56
CA GLY A 146 -10.72 10.22 4.69
C GLY A 146 -10.56 9.08 5.71
N LYS A 147 -10.96 7.85 5.35
CA LYS A 147 -10.86 6.64 6.17
C LYS A 147 -10.15 5.49 5.45
N ASP A 148 -10.41 5.31 4.17
CA ASP A 148 -9.86 4.21 3.38
C ASP A 148 -8.42 4.49 2.93
N ASN A 149 -7.58 3.45 2.96
CA ASN A 149 -6.21 3.52 2.47
C ASN A 149 -6.14 3.26 0.95
N ILE A 150 -4.96 3.44 0.35
CA ILE A 150 -4.75 3.27 -1.11
C ILE A 150 -5.14 1.86 -1.58
N GLU A 151 -4.81 0.82 -0.82
CA GLU A 151 -5.15 -0.57 -1.17
C GLU A 151 -6.67 -0.75 -1.27
N THR A 152 -7.41 -0.19 -0.31
CA THR A 152 -8.88 -0.24 -0.29
C THR A 152 -9.48 0.56 -1.44
N ILE A 153 -8.98 1.76 -1.71
CA ILE A 153 -9.40 2.61 -2.84
C ILE A 153 -9.15 1.90 -4.17
N SER A 154 -7.98 1.27 -4.35
CA SER A 154 -7.62 0.51 -5.55
C SER A 154 -8.62 -0.62 -5.82
N ARG A 155 -9.01 -1.36 -4.77
CA ARG A 155 -9.98 -2.44 -4.85
C ARG A 155 -11.39 -1.96 -5.20
N ILE A 156 -11.86 -0.88 -4.58
CA ILE A 156 -13.20 -0.32 -4.81
C ILE A 156 -13.32 0.25 -6.24
N THR A 157 -12.30 0.97 -6.69
CA THR A 157 -12.30 1.61 -8.02
C THR A 157 -11.98 0.64 -9.16
N ARG A 158 -11.41 -0.54 -8.83
CA ARG A 158 -10.94 -1.55 -9.79
C ARG A 158 -9.92 -1.02 -10.79
N LEU A 159 -9.17 0.02 -10.42
CA LEU A 159 -8.15 0.63 -11.27
C LEU A 159 -6.83 -0.15 -11.26
N GLY A 160 -6.60 -0.94 -10.20
CA GLY A 160 -5.32 -1.60 -9.97
C GLY A 160 -4.31 -0.67 -9.28
N ASP A 161 -3.26 -1.26 -8.69
CA ASP A 161 -2.30 -0.55 -7.84
C ASP A 161 -1.63 0.65 -8.55
N PHE A 162 -1.11 0.43 -9.76
CA PHE A 162 -0.42 1.48 -10.51
C PHE A 162 -1.30 2.69 -10.81
N ARG A 163 -2.46 2.47 -11.44
CA ARG A 163 -3.35 3.57 -11.84
C ARG A 163 -3.90 4.31 -10.63
N THR A 164 -4.22 3.58 -9.56
CA THR A 164 -4.68 4.18 -8.31
C THR A 164 -3.60 5.07 -7.69
N ARG A 165 -2.37 4.55 -7.51
CA ARG A 165 -1.28 5.35 -6.94
C ARG A 165 -0.88 6.53 -7.83
N LYS A 166 -0.89 6.36 -9.15
CA LYS A 166 -0.64 7.43 -10.11
C LYS A 166 -1.66 8.56 -9.96
N ALA A 167 -2.94 8.23 -9.91
CA ALA A 167 -4.00 9.19 -9.68
C ALA A 167 -3.85 9.89 -8.31
N ILE A 168 -3.59 9.15 -7.23
CA ILE A 168 -3.35 9.73 -5.90
C ILE A 168 -2.12 10.65 -5.90
N ALA A 169 -1.01 10.24 -6.52
CA ALA A 169 0.21 11.05 -6.58
C ALA A 169 -0.04 12.37 -7.31
N HIS A 170 -0.72 12.33 -8.45
CA HIS A 170 -1.05 13.54 -9.20
C HIS A 170 -2.02 14.45 -8.42
N LEU A 171 -3.04 13.88 -7.77
CA LEU A 171 -3.95 14.65 -6.92
C LEU A 171 -3.25 15.29 -5.71
N LEU A 172 -2.25 14.63 -5.13
CA LEU A 172 -1.40 15.17 -4.07
C LEU A 172 -0.53 16.33 -4.57
N GLU A 173 0.11 16.18 -5.72
CA GLU A 173 0.92 17.23 -6.35
C GLU A 173 0.10 18.46 -6.72
N GLN A 174 -1.14 18.27 -7.17
CA GLN A 174 -2.09 19.35 -7.46
C GLN A 174 -2.66 20.00 -6.19
N GLY A 175 -2.42 19.44 -5.01
CA GLY A 175 -2.98 19.94 -3.74
C GLY A 175 -4.49 19.75 -3.62
N VAL A 176 -5.10 18.86 -4.43
CA VAL A 176 -6.53 18.54 -4.36
C VAL A 176 -6.83 17.68 -3.15
N ILE A 177 -5.90 16.78 -2.86
CA ILE A 177 -5.91 15.92 -1.70
C ILE A 177 -4.62 16.14 -0.93
N GLU A 178 -4.65 15.86 0.36
CA GLU A 178 -3.46 15.85 1.19
C GLU A 178 -3.28 14.49 1.86
N LYS A 179 -2.04 14.25 2.29
CA LYS A 179 -1.74 13.07 3.09
C LYS A 179 -2.33 13.32 4.47
N LYS A 180 -3.39 12.59 4.83
CA LYS A 180 -3.65 12.36 6.24
C LYS A 180 -2.49 11.48 6.70
N GLN A 181 -1.45 12.07 7.30
CA GLN A 181 -0.61 11.26 8.18
C GLN A 181 -1.60 10.54 9.09
N ARG A 182 -1.46 9.21 9.24
CA ARG A 182 -2.16 8.48 10.29
C ARG A 182 -1.73 9.16 11.58
N ASN A 183 -2.52 10.14 11.99
CA ASN A 183 -2.08 11.09 12.99
C ASN A 183 -2.11 10.30 14.29
N VAL A 184 -0.93 10.00 14.85
CA VAL A 184 -0.79 9.29 16.12
C VAL A 184 -1.71 9.91 17.18
N LYS A 185 -1.94 11.22 17.07
CA LYS A 185 -3.00 12.05 17.68
C LYS A 185 -4.35 11.36 17.90
N TYR A 186 -4.93 10.72 16.88
CA TYR A 186 -6.28 10.11 16.98
C TYR A 186 -6.26 8.62 17.29
N ILE A 187 -5.17 7.93 16.97
CA ILE A 187 -5.04 6.49 17.22
C ILE A 187 -4.68 6.25 18.67
N LEU A 188 -3.73 7.00 19.23
CA LEU A 188 -3.25 6.76 20.59
C LEU A 188 -4.39 6.85 21.60
N TYR A 189 -5.15 7.95 21.61
CA TYR A 189 -6.26 8.09 22.54
C TYR A 189 -7.31 6.99 22.35
N ALA A 190 -7.73 6.72 21.11
CA ALA A 190 -8.76 5.71 20.84
C ALA A 190 -8.33 4.29 21.25
N GLU A 191 -7.07 3.93 21.03
CA GLU A 191 -6.51 2.64 21.41
C GLU A 191 -6.39 2.51 22.94
N LEU A 192 -5.92 3.56 23.60
CA LEU A 192 -5.86 3.61 25.07
C LEU A 192 -7.27 3.57 25.68
N ASP A 193 -8.23 4.32 25.13
CA ASP A 193 -9.62 4.35 25.59
C ASP A 193 -10.30 2.98 25.43
N THR A 194 -10.05 2.29 24.31
CA THR A 194 -10.56 0.93 24.09
C THR A 194 -10.04 -0.04 25.16
N ILE A 195 -8.73 -0.02 25.42
CA ILE A 195 -8.12 -0.87 26.45
C ILE A 195 -8.67 -0.51 27.84
N ALA A 196 -8.71 0.79 28.17
CA ALA A 196 -9.21 1.27 29.45
C ALA A 196 -10.67 0.87 29.67
N THR A 197 -11.53 1.07 28.67
CA THR A 197 -12.97 0.77 28.74
C THR A 197 -13.23 -0.71 28.93
N ASN A 198 -12.45 -1.59 28.30
CA ASN A 198 -12.56 -3.04 28.49
C ASN A 198 -12.31 -3.49 29.94
N HIS A 199 -11.49 -2.76 30.70
CA HIS A 199 -11.15 -3.12 32.09
C HIS A 199 -11.91 -2.30 33.15
N LEU A 200 -12.26 -1.05 32.86
CA LEU A 200 -12.78 -0.09 33.83
C LEU A 200 -14.20 0.42 33.50
N GLY A 201 -14.75 0.05 32.33
CA GLY A 201 -16.07 0.50 31.87
C GLY A 201 -16.18 2.01 31.83
N ASN A 202 -17.31 2.55 32.31
CA ASN A 202 -17.61 3.98 32.24
C ASN A 202 -16.62 4.91 32.96
N ALA A 203 -15.82 4.38 33.90
CA ALA A 203 -14.80 5.16 34.60
C ALA A 203 -13.54 5.40 33.74
N ALA A 204 -13.32 4.59 32.71
CA ALA A 204 -12.12 4.60 31.86
C ALA A 204 -11.84 5.99 31.27
N LYS A 205 -12.83 6.54 30.57
CA LYS A 205 -12.71 7.81 29.85
C LYS A 205 -12.28 8.95 30.77
N ASN A 206 -12.92 9.09 31.93
CA ASN A 206 -12.59 10.13 32.90
C ASN A 206 -11.16 9.99 33.44
N LEU A 207 -10.69 8.77 33.68
CA LEU A 207 -9.32 8.54 34.15
C LEU A 207 -8.29 8.81 33.06
N LEU A 208 -8.61 8.48 31.80
CA LEU A 208 -7.76 8.75 30.66
C LEU A 208 -7.66 10.26 30.40
N ASP A 209 -8.78 10.97 30.41
CA ASP A 209 -8.82 12.44 30.28
C ASP A 209 -7.98 13.12 31.38
N GLN A 210 -8.08 12.66 32.63
CA GLN A 210 -7.24 13.14 33.73
C GLN A 210 -5.76 12.83 33.52
N ALA A 211 -5.42 11.69 32.92
CA ALA A 211 -4.03 11.35 32.63
C ALA A 211 -3.41 12.30 31.61
N TYR A 212 -4.13 12.61 30.52
CA TYR A 212 -3.71 13.62 29.54
C TYR A 212 -3.54 15.00 30.17
N GLN A 213 -4.51 15.44 30.99
CA GLN A 213 -4.43 16.72 31.69
C GLN A 213 -3.20 16.81 32.61
N ARG A 214 -2.91 15.75 33.38
CA ARG A 214 -1.76 15.71 34.30
C ARG A 214 -0.42 15.61 33.57
N ALA A 215 -0.38 14.95 32.42
CA ALA A 215 0.78 14.93 31.53
C ALA A 215 1.03 16.31 30.86
N ARG A 216 0.09 17.26 30.98
CA ARG A 216 0.09 18.55 30.27
C ARG A 216 0.11 18.38 28.75
N VAL A 217 -0.55 17.33 28.27
CA VAL A 217 -0.68 17.00 26.85
C VAL A 217 -2.15 17.14 26.49
N LYS A 218 -2.48 17.94 25.46
CA LYS A 218 -3.85 17.91 24.93
C LYS A 218 -4.02 16.66 24.08
N ILE A 219 -5.21 16.09 24.10
CA ILE A 219 -5.58 14.92 23.29
C ILE A 219 -5.31 15.18 21.80
N ASP A 220 -5.39 16.45 21.38
CA ASP A 220 -5.19 16.90 20.02
C ASP A 220 -3.77 17.42 19.69
N ASP A 221 -2.81 17.33 20.61
CA ASP A 221 -1.42 17.72 20.34
C ASP A 221 -0.62 16.56 19.73
N ASP A 222 0.53 16.86 19.11
CA ASP A 222 1.51 15.85 18.72
C ASP A 222 2.15 15.24 19.99
N VAL A 223 1.62 14.08 20.39
CA VAL A 223 2.12 13.33 21.54
C VAL A 223 3.39 12.58 21.13
N THR A 224 4.51 12.87 21.79
CA THR A 224 5.76 12.11 21.59
C THR A 224 5.68 10.72 22.24
N TYR A 225 6.55 9.80 21.85
CA TYR A 225 6.60 8.47 22.47
C TYR A 225 6.83 8.54 23.98
N GLU A 226 7.68 9.45 24.45
CA GLU A 226 7.92 9.68 25.89
C GLU A 226 6.67 10.21 26.60
N GLN A 227 5.96 11.17 25.98
CA GLN A 227 4.70 11.68 26.52
C GLN A 227 3.61 10.60 26.57
N ALA A 228 3.55 9.70 25.57
CA ALA A 228 2.63 8.58 25.57
C ALA A 228 2.89 7.61 26.73
N LEU A 229 4.16 7.30 27.01
CA LEU A 229 4.54 6.47 28.16
C LEU A 229 4.20 7.15 29.49
N ASP A 230 4.40 8.47 29.60
CA ASP A 230 4.05 9.24 30.79
C ASP A 230 2.53 9.24 31.03
N ILE A 231 1.72 9.43 29.98
CA ILE A 231 0.26 9.33 30.04
C ILE A 231 -0.16 7.95 30.59
N VAL A 232 0.42 6.86 30.07
CA VAL A 232 0.10 5.49 30.54
C VAL A 232 0.50 5.29 32.00
N GLU A 233 1.64 5.84 32.44
CA GLU A 233 2.09 5.73 33.83
C GLU A 233 1.21 6.56 34.79
N ILE A 234 0.77 7.75 34.38
CA ILE A 234 -0.19 8.55 35.14
C ILE A 234 -1.54 7.82 35.22
N PHE A 235 -2.02 7.29 34.10
CA PHE A 235 -3.26 6.49 34.07
C PHE A 235 -3.16 5.29 35.01
N ARG A 236 -2.02 4.57 35.02
CA ARG A 236 -1.78 3.44 35.92
C ARG A 236 -1.94 3.85 37.39
N LYS A 237 -1.38 4.99 37.79
CA LYS A 237 -1.49 5.51 39.16
C LYS A 237 -2.94 5.87 39.52
N LEU A 238 -3.68 6.47 38.59
CA LEU A 238 -5.09 6.81 38.76
C LEU A 238 -5.95 5.54 38.88
N ALA A 239 -5.78 4.58 37.97
CA ALA A 239 -6.51 3.32 37.96
C ALA A 239 -6.20 2.47 39.20
N ALA A 240 -4.97 2.49 39.72
CA ALA A 240 -4.60 1.74 40.91
C ALA A 240 -5.44 2.12 42.15
N MET A 241 -5.93 3.35 42.22
CA MET A 241 -6.83 3.81 43.31
C MET A 241 -8.23 3.17 43.21
N LEU A 242 -8.65 2.74 42.02
CA LEU A 242 -9.97 2.17 41.76
C LEU A 242 -9.97 0.64 41.71
N ILE A 243 -8.97 0.03 41.05
CA ILE A 243 -8.94 -1.42 40.76
C ILE A 243 -7.75 -2.15 41.42
N GLY A 244 -6.95 -1.45 42.23
CA GLY A 244 -5.77 -1.98 42.90
C GLY A 244 -4.52 -2.03 42.01
N PRO A 245 -3.31 -2.08 42.61
CA PRO A 245 -2.05 -1.89 41.90
C PRO A 245 -1.72 -3.01 40.91
N GLY A 246 -2.10 -4.26 41.21
CA GLY A 246 -1.83 -5.41 40.34
C GLY A 246 -2.60 -5.32 39.02
N ARG A 247 -3.93 -5.10 39.09
CA ARG A 247 -4.77 -4.98 37.89
C ARG A 247 -4.41 -3.75 37.07
N ALA A 248 -4.18 -2.60 37.73
CA ALA A 248 -3.75 -1.39 37.05
C ALA A 248 -2.43 -1.57 36.28
N LYS A 249 -1.48 -2.33 36.84
CA LYS A 249 -0.22 -2.67 36.16
C LYS A 249 -0.48 -3.47 34.88
N THR A 250 -1.35 -4.48 34.91
CA THR A 250 -1.72 -5.27 33.74
C THR A 250 -2.33 -4.42 32.63
N VAL A 251 -3.22 -3.48 32.98
CA VAL A 251 -3.82 -2.55 31.99
C VAL A 251 -2.75 -1.67 31.36
N ALA A 252 -1.83 -1.12 32.16
CA ALA A 252 -0.73 -0.30 31.68
C ALA A 252 0.25 -1.06 30.78
N GLU A 253 0.53 -2.34 31.07
CA GLU A 253 1.36 -3.20 30.21
C GLU A 253 0.71 -3.41 28.82
N GLN A 254 -0.62 -3.63 28.77
CA GLN A 254 -1.35 -3.73 27.50
C GLN A 254 -1.32 -2.41 26.72
N MET A 255 -1.54 -1.29 27.41
CA MET A 255 -1.44 0.05 26.82
C MET A 255 -0.05 0.30 26.24
N ASN A 256 1.02 0.04 27.00
CA ASN A 256 2.41 0.21 26.54
C ASN A 256 2.74 -0.65 25.31
N GLY A 257 2.23 -1.89 25.26
CA GLY A 257 2.34 -2.73 24.07
C GLY A 257 1.71 -2.07 22.84
N ARG A 258 0.56 -1.41 23.03
CA ARG A 258 -0.11 -0.67 21.96
C ARG A 258 0.60 0.61 21.58
N VAL A 259 1.14 1.36 22.55
CA VAL A 259 2.00 2.53 22.28
C VAL A 259 3.15 2.14 21.38
N ARG A 260 3.89 1.05 21.67
CA ARG A 260 4.99 0.60 20.80
C ARG A 260 4.54 0.37 19.36
N VAL A 261 3.43 -0.36 19.17
CA VAL A 261 2.88 -0.63 17.83
C VAL A 261 2.46 0.64 17.09
N VAL A 262 1.99 1.67 17.81
CA VAL A 262 1.56 2.95 17.22
C VAL A 262 2.76 3.80 16.78
N TYR A 263 3.90 3.72 17.47
CA TYR A 263 5.09 4.53 17.19
C TYR A 263 6.19 3.80 16.40
N GLU A 264 6.11 2.47 16.22
CA GLU A 264 7.04 1.66 15.41
C GLU A 264 6.57 1.48 13.95
N ARG A 265 5.45 2.10 13.55
CA ARG A 265 4.84 2.03 12.19
C ARG A 265 4.91 3.37 11.46
#